data_AF-A0A371XEY5-F1
#
_entry.id   AF-A0A371XEY5-F1
#
_cell.length_a   1.000
_cell.length_b   1.000
_cell.length_c   1.000
_cell.angle_alpha   90.00
_cell.angle_beta   90.00
_cell.angle_gamma   90.00
#
_symmetry.space_group_name_H-M   'P 1'
#
loop_
_entity.id
_entity.type
_entity.pdbx_description
1 polymer ?
#
loop_
_entity_poly.entity_id
_entity_poly.type
_entity_poly.pdbx_seq_one_letter_code
_entity_poly.pdbx_strand_id
1 'polypeptide(L)' 'MTERLLTEKEVTKIIGLSRVVIWEMRKRGDFPQPLKLTPGQTGAIRWRLSEIENWIETRERAA' A
#
# COMPACT_ATOMS: atom_id res chain seq x y z
N MET A 1 17.24 -9.01 -7.54
CA MET A 1 15.79 -9.13 -7.78
C MET A 1 15.17 -7.74 -7.66
N THR A 2 14.53 -7.26 -8.71
CA THR A 2 13.94 -5.91 -8.75
C THR A 2 12.56 -5.97 -8.09
N GLU A 3 12.41 -5.36 -6.92
CA GLU A 3 11.14 -5.36 -6.22
C GLU A 3 10.12 -4.48 -6.95
N ARG A 4 8.91 -5.01 -7.19
CA ARG A 4 7.87 -4.28 -7.92
C ARG A 4 7.23 -3.24 -7.01
N LEU A 5 7.20 -2.01 -7.50
CA LEU A 5 6.58 -0.88 -6.84
C LEU A 5 5.20 -0.61 -7.43
N LEU A 6 4.18 -0.58 -6.58
CA LEU A 6 2.78 -0.35 -6.92
C LEU A 6 2.41 1.11 -6.74
N THR A 7 1.65 1.62 -7.69
CA THR A 7 0.96 2.91 -7.57
C THR A 7 -0.27 2.80 -6.66
N GLU A 8 -0.77 3.92 -6.14
CA GLU A 8 -2.02 3.96 -5.37
C GLU A 8 -3.20 3.32 -6.12
N LYS A 9 -3.27 3.53 -7.45
CA LYS A 9 -4.30 2.93 -8.31
C LYS A 9 -4.18 1.41 -8.39
N GLU A 10 -2.96 0.88 -8.50
CA GLU A 10 -2.74 -0.56 -8.49
C GLU A 10 -3.09 -1.16 -7.13
N VAL A 11 -2.69 -0.54 -6.02
CA VAL A 11 -3.04 -0.99 -4.67
C VAL A 11 -4.56 -1.04 -4.48
N THR A 12 -5.26 0.02 -4.89
CA THR A 12 -6.74 0.08 -4.88
C THR A 12 -7.34 -1.07 -5.68
N LYS A 13 -6.78 -1.40 -6.85
CA LYS A 13 -7.26 -2.49 -7.71
C LYS A 13 -6.98 -3.88 -7.15
N ILE A 14 -5.82 -4.08 -6.53
CA ILE A 14 -5.41 -5.37 -5.94
C ILE A 14 -6.28 -5.70 -4.73
N ILE A 15 -6.47 -4.72 -3.84
CA ILE A 15 -7.16 -4.93 -2.56
C ILE A 15 -8.67 -4.76 -2.70
N GLY A 16 -9.14 -4.09 -3.75
CA GLY A 16 -10.55 -3.79 -3.96
C GLY A 16 -11.12 -2.72 -3.01
N LEU A 17 -10.26 -2.06 -2.23
CA LEU A 17 -10.64 -0.98 -1.31
C LEU A 17 -10.46 0.38 -1.96
N SER A 18 -11.33 1.32 -1.64
CA SER A 18 -11.20 2.69 -2.13
C SER A 18 -9.96 3.37 -1.56
N ARG A 19 -9.43 4.34 -2.31
CA ARG A 19 -8.32 5.20 -1.87
C ARG A 19 -8.55 5.75 -0.45
N VAL A 20 -9.76 6.24 -0.16
CA VAL A 20 -10.10 6.83 1.15
C VAL A 20 -9.90 5.81 2.27
N VAL A 21 -10.34 4.56 2.07
CA VAL A 21 -10.19 3.50 3.06
C VAL A 21 -8.72 3.16 3.28
N ILE A 22 -7.92 3.09 2.20
CA ILE A 22 -6.47 2.85 2.30
C ILE A 22 -5.79 3.96 3.13
N TRP A 23 -6.16 5.22 2.91
CA TRP A 23 -5.63 6.36 3.67
C TRP A 23 -6.05 6.33 5.15
N GLU A 24 -7.29 5.98 5.43
CA GLU A 24 -7.80 5.78 6.79
C GLU A 24 -7.05 4.65 7.51
N MET A 25 -6.92 3.48 6.88
CA MET A 25 -6.18 2.34 7.45
C MET A 25 -4.71 2.68 7.66
N ARG A 26 -4.09 3.42 6.73
CA ARG A 26 -2.73 3.93 6.90
C ARG A 26 -2.62 4.85 8.12
N LYS A 27 -3.58 5.75 8.33
CA LYS A 27 -3.61 6.65 9.49
C LYS A 27 -3.77 5.89 10.80
N ARG A 28 -4.50 4.78 10.79
CA ARG A 28 -4.68 3.88 11.94
C ARG A 28 -3.47 2.98 12.21
N GLY A 29 -2.52 2.89 11.27
CA GLY A 29 -1.38 1.97 11.34
C GLY A 29 -1.69 0.55 10.87
N ASP A 30 -2.90 0.34 10.36
CA ASP A 30 -3.42 -0.95 9.90
C ASP A 30 -3.05 -1.25 8.45
N PHE A 31 -2.25 -0.42 7.78
CA PHE A 31 -1.88 -0.55 6.37
C PHE A 31 -0.39 -0.22 6.14
N PRO A 32 0.29 -0.88 5.18
CA PRO A 32 1.70 -0.62 4.90
C PRO A 32 1.97 0.84 4.51
N GLN A 33 3.09 1.36 4.99
CA GLN A 33 3.49 2.73 4.66
C GLN A 33 4.06 2.81 3.24
N PRO A 34 3.66 3.80 2.44
CA PRO A 34 4.26 4.00 1.12
C PRO A 34 5.67 4.54 1.22
N LEU A 35 6.50 4.12 0.28
CA LEU A 35 7.78 4.73 -0.04
C LEU A 35 7.57 6.04 -0.80
N LYS A 36 8.30 7.08 -0.41
CA LYS A 36 8.40 8.33 -1.16
C LYS A 36 9.58 8.22 -2.13
N LEU A 37 9.31 8.20 -3.44
CA LEU A 37 10.36 8.10 -4.46
C LEU A 37 11.01 9.44 -4.81
N THR A 38 10.29 10.54 -4.62
CA THR A 38 10.81 11.89 -4.92
C THR A 38 10.60 12.84 -3.75
N PRO A 39 11.56 13.76 -3.49
CA PRO A 39 11.39 14.82 -2.50
C PRO A 39 10.37 15.86 -2.99
N GLY A 40 9.46 16.28 -2.11
CA GLY A 40 8.43 17.30 -2.38
C GLY A 40 7.02 16.92 -1.90
N GLN A 41 6.12 17.90 -1.76
CA GLN A 41 4.71 17.69 -1.36
C GLN A 41 3.92 16.84 -2.36
N THR A 42 4.30 16.88 -3.64
CA THR A 42 3.76 16.07 -4.74
C THR A 42 4.61 14.83 -5.06
N GLY A 43 5.47 14.43 -4.12
CA GLY A 43 6.35 13.28 -4.29
C GLY A 43 5.56 12.02 -4.63
N ALA A 44 6.02 11.28 -5.65
CA ALA A 44 5.37 10.06 -6.07
C ALA A 44 5.49 9.02 -4.95
N ILE A 45 4.34 8.61 -4.40
CA ILE A 45 4.27 7.53 -3.43
C ILE A 45 4.09 6.18 -4.12
N ARG A 46 4.77 5.15 -3.62
CA ARG A 46 4.65 3.77 -4.09
C ARG A 46 4.65 2.80 -2.93
N TRP A 47 4.00 1.66 -3.12
CA TRP A 47 4.05 0.54 -2.18
C TRP A 47 4.90 -0.58 -2.74
N ARG A 48 5.61 -1.32 -1.89
CA ARG A 48 6.25 -2.57 -2.33
C ARG A 48 5.16 -3.62 -2.51
N LEU A 49 5.16 -4.33 -3.63
CA LEU A 49 4.20 -5.41 -3.88
C LEU A 49 4.27 -6.46 -2.76
N SER A 50 5.48 -6.84 -2.36
CA SER A 50 5.77 -7.77 -1.26
C SER A 50 5.12 -7.35 0.07
N GLU A 51 5.18 -6.06 0.43
CA GLU A 51 4.53 -5.54 1.65
C GLU A 51 3.01 -5.63 1.58
N ILE A 52 2.42 -5.33 0.40
CA ILE A 52 0.98 -5.45 0.21
C ILE A 52 0.54 -6.91 0.28
N GLU A 53 1.26 -7.83 -0.37
CA GLU A 53 0.97 -9.27 -0.32
C GLU A 53 1.07 -9.82 1.11
N ASN A 54 2.15 -9.48 1.84
CA ASN A 54 2.29 -9.85 3.25
C ASN A 54 1.16 -9.29 4.12
N TRP A 55 0.70 -8.08 3.85
CA TRP A 55 -0.42 -7.49 4.57
C TRP A 55 -1.74 -8.22 4.29
N ILE A 56 -1.98 -8.64 3.03
CA ILE A 56 -3.15 -9.45 2.70
C ILE A 56 -3.09 -10.79 3.46
N GLU A 57 -1.93 -11.46 3.46
CA GLU A 57 -1.74 -12.75 4.12
C GLU A 57 -1.94 -12.66 5.65
N THR A 58 -1.42 -11.60 6.29
CA THR A 58 -1.61 -11.39 7.74
C THR A 58 -3.07 -11.18 8.14
N ARG A 59 -3.91 -10.65 7.25
CA ARG A 59 -5.35 -10.50 7.48
C ARG A 59 -6.15 -11.75 7.14
N GLU A 60 -5.75 -12.50 6.11
CA GLU A 60 -6.39 -13.78 5.78
C GLU A 60 -6.23 -14.79 6.93
N ARG A 61 -5.06 -14.83 7.58
CA ARG A 61 -4.82 -15.71 8.74
C ARG A 61 -5.50 -15.27 10.05
N ALA A 62 -6.07 -14.07 10.09
CA ALA A 62 -6.78 -13.56 11.26
C ALA A 62 -8.29 -13.88 11.23
N ALA A 63 -8.77 -14.54 10.17
CA ALA A 63 -10.13 -15.07 10.02
C ALA A 63 -10.17 -16.57 10.29
#